data_AF-A0A1R3UYH9-F1
#
_entry.id   AF-A0A1R3UYH9-F1
#
_cell.length_a   1.000
_cell.length_b   1.000
_cell.length_c   1.000
_cell.angle_alpha   90.00
_cell.angle_beta   90.00
_cell.angle_gamma   90.00
#
_symmetry.space_group_name_H-M   'P 1'
#
loop_
_entity.id
_entity.type
_entity.pdbx_description
1 polymer ?
#
loop_
_entity_poly.entity_id
_entity_poly.type
_entity_poly.pdbx_seq_one_letter_code
_entity_poly.pdbx_strand_id
1 'polypeptide(L)'
;MVELKFRTSAYKSMAPAELSAAVMDVIKRAHGRMQARVVEAYAPFAPEGIDLETAREGGFDPAKMLADLGLDKFDFSDLGRPGR
;
A
#
# COMPACT_ATOMS: atom_id res chain seq x y z
N MET A 1 11.47 4.95 -9.57
CA MET A 1 11.87 3.75 -10.34
C MET A 1 11.91 2.57 -9.39
N VAL A 2 11.23 1.47 -9.70
CA VAL A 2 11.25 0.23 -8.91
C VAL A 2 12.27 -0.71 -9.55
N GLU A 3 13.24 -1.19 -8.77
CA GLU A 3 14.35 -2.01 -9.28
C GLU A 3 14.52 -3.29 -8.45
N LEU A 4 14.72 -4.42 -9.13
CA LEU A 4 15.06 -5.71 -8.53
C LEU A 4 16.54 -6.02 -8.76
N LYS A 5 17.32 -6.20 -7.69
CA LYS A 5 18.77 -6.47 -7.76
C LYS A 5 19.11 -7.89 -7.33
N PHE A 6 19.74 -8.64 -8.21
CA PHE A 6 20.35 -9.94 -7.89
C PHE A 6 21.81 -9.72 -7.49
N ARG A 7 22.17 -10.04 -6.25
CA ARG A 7 23.53 -9.79 -5.72
C ARG A 7 24.57 -10.78 -6.22
N THR A 8 24.14 -11.94 -6.71
CA THR A 8 25.01 -13.01 -7.18
C THR A 8 24.41 -13.65 -8.44
N SER A 9 25.19 -14.49 -9.12
CA SER A 9 24.71 -15.30 -10.25
C SER A 9 24.08 -16.62 -9.85
N ALA A 10 23.94 -16.91 -8.54
CA ALA A 10 23.43 -18.20 -8.04
C ALA A 10 21.98 -18.48 -8.48
N TYR A 11 21.21 -17.44 -8.80
CA TYR A 11 19.86 -17.58 -9.36
C TYR A 11 19.82 -18.37 -10.68
N LYS A 12 20.94 -18.40 -11.42
CA LYS A 12 21.03 -19.10 -12.71
C LYS A 12 21.01 -20.63 -12.56
N SER A 13 21.37 -21.14 -11.39
CA SER A 13 21.35 -22.57 -11.06
C SER A 13 20.13 -22.99 -10.24
N MET A 14 19.25 -22.05 -9.88
CA MET A 14 18.03 -22.36 -9.13
C MET A 14 17.01 -23.04 -10.03
N ALA A 15 16.20 -23.93 -9.44
CA ALA A 15 15.03 -24.42 -10.14
C ALA A 15 14.09 -23.24 -10.47
N PRO A 16 13.41 -23.23 -11.63
CA PRO A 16 12.55 -22.11 -12.03
C PRO A 16 11.47 -21.75 -10.99
N ALA A 17 10.90 -22.76 -10.32
CA ALA A 17 9.92 -22.56 -9.25
C ALA A 17 10.51 -21.88 -8.00
N GLU A 18 11.75 -22.25 -7.66
CA GLU A 18 12.46 -21.70 -6.50
C GLU A 18 12.82 -20.22 -6.73
N LEU A 19 13.28 -19.89 -7.94
CA LEU A 19 13.55 -18.50 -8.32
C LEU A 19 12.26 -17.66 -8.31
N SER A 20 11.17 -18.19 -8.86
CA SER A 20 9.87 -17.51 -8.86
C SER A 20 9.39 -17.21 -7.44
N ALA A 21 9.47 -18.21 -6.53
CA ALA A 21 9.11 -18.02 -5.13
C ALA A 21 9.96 -16.94 -4.46
N ALA A 22 11.28 -16.93 -4.69
CA ALA A 22 12.18 -15.93 -4.12
C ALA A 22 11.87 -14.51 -4.62
N VAL A 23 11.55 -14.33 -5.90
CA VAL A 23 11.14 -13.02 -6.46
C VAL A 23 9.82 -12.57 -5.85
N MET A 24 8.82 -13.45 -5.80
CA MET A 24 7.50 -13.11 -5.26
C MET A 24 7.56 -12.75 -3.78
N ASP A 25 8.42 -13.41 -3.01
CA ASP A 25 8.67 -13.10 -1.60
C ASP A 25 9.29 -11.69 -1.43
N VAL A 26 10.24 -11.30 -2.30
CA VAL A 26 10.78 -9.93 -2.30
C VAL A 26 9.70 -8.89 -2.62
N ILE A 27 8.86 -9.15 -3.62
CA ILE A 27 7.74 -8.26 -4.01
C ILE A 27 6.75 -8.12 -2.84
N LYS A 28 6.36 -9.23 -2.22
CA LYS A 28 5.45 -9.25 -1.07
C LYS A 28 5.99 -8.41 0.09
N ARG A 29 7.28 -8.56 0.41
CA ARG A 29 7.94 -7.72 1.43
C ARG A 29 7.96 -6.24 1.06
N ALA A 30 8.16 -5.91 -0.22
CA ALA A 30 8.13 -4.52 -0.68
C ALA A 30 6.72 -3.91 -0.54
N HIS A 31 5.68 -4.65 -0.94
CA HIS A 31 4.29 -4.25 -0.75
C HIS A 31 3.95 -4.03 0.75
N GLY A 32 4.34 -4.96 1.63
CA GLY A 32 4.10 -4.82 3.07
C GLY A 32 4.76 -3.57 3.67
N ARG A 33 5.98 -3.22 3.25
CA ARG A 33 6.64 -1.96 3.67
C ARG A 33 5.93 -0.72 3.14
N MET A 34 5.41 -0.77 1.92
CA MET A 34 4.64 0.34 1.35
C MET A 34 3.33 0.54 2.10
N GLN A 35 2.59 -0.54 2.36
CA GLN A 35 1.35 -0.50 3.16
C GLN A 35 1.61 0.05 4.57
N ALA A 36 2.67 -0.40 5.25
CA ALA A 36 3.01 0.10 6.57
C ALA A 36 3.28 1.62 6.57
N ARG A 37 3.99 2.13 5.55
CA ARG A 37 4.24 3.57 5.41
C ARG A 37 2.99 4.38 5.11
N VAL A 38 2.08 3.83 4.30
CA VAL A 38 0.79 4.48 4.03
C VAL A 38 -0.03 4.54 5.31
N VAL A 39 -0.12 3.44 6.07
CA VAL A 39 -0.81 3.42 7.35
C VAL A 39 -0.23 4.45 8.32
N GLU A 40 1.09 4.50 8.47
CA GLU A 40 1.77 5.48 9.35
C GLU A 40 1.51 6.92 8.92
N ALA A 41 1.56 7.21 7.61
CA ALA A 41 1.33 8.57 7.09
C ALA A 41 -0.13 9.03 7.25
N TYR A 42 -1.09 8.10 7.17
CA TYR A 42 -2.51 8.40 7.31
C TYR A 42 -3.05 8.23 8.73
N ALA A 43 -2.25 7.69 9.66
CA ALA A 43 -2.63 7.51 11.06
C ALA A 43 -3.14 8.80 11.74
N PRO A 44 -2.55 10.00 11.50
CA PRO A 44 -3.04 11.24 12.10
C PRO A 44 -4.41 11.70 11.56
N PHE A 45 -4.83 11.18 10.41
CA PHE A 45 -6.11 11.48 9.77
C PHE A 45 -7.12 10.34 9.95
N ALA A 46 -6.75 9.30 10.70
CA ALA A 46 -7.65 8.21 11.02
C ALA A 46 -8.80 8.75 11.90
N PRO A 47 -10.06 8.59 11.49
CA PRO A 47 -11.19 8.97 12.34
C PRO A 47 -11.17 8.16 13.64
N GLU A 48 -11.64 8.78 14.72
CA GLU A 48 -11.73 8.12 16.02
C GLU A 48 -12.51 6.80 15.88
N GLY A 49 -11.89 5.68 16.29
CA GLY A 49 -12.49 4.34 16.25
C GLY A 49 -11.99 3.41 15.14
N ILE A 50 -11.10 3.84 14.23
CA ILE A 50 -10.47 2.94 13.26
C ILE A 50 -9.16 2.37 13.83
N ASP A 51 -9.15 1.06 14.04
CA ASP A 51 -7.93 0.30 14.31
C ASP A 51 -7.14 0.05 13.03
N LEU A 52 -6.00 0.74 12.91
CA LEU A 52 -5.09 0.66 11.78
C LEU A 52 -4.41 -0.72 11.67
N GLU A 53 -4.37 -1.52 12.75
CA GLU A 53 -3.91 -2.92 12.69
C GLU A 53 -4.92 -3.80 11.94
N THR A 54 -6.21 -3.71 12.30
CA THR A 54 -7.30 -4.40 11.58
C THR A 54 -7.33 -4.00 10.10
N ALA A 55 -6.98 -2.73 9.80
CA ALA A 55 -6.90 -2.27 8.43
C ALA A 55 -5.76 -2.94 7.63
N ARG A 56 -4.62 -3.17 8.28
CA ARG A 56 -3.42 -3.78 7.69
C ARG A 56 -3.61 -5.25 7.32
N GLU A 57 -4.47 -5.97 8.06
CA GLU A 57 -4.74 -7.40 7.83
C GLU A 57 -5.71 -7.67 6.67
N GLY A 58 -6.18 -6.62 5.98
CA GLY A 58 -7.10 -6.75 4.84
C GLY A 58 -8.58 -6.71 5.24
N GLY A 59 -8.88 -6.44 6.52
CA GLY A 59 -10.23 -6.10 6.98
C GLY A 59 -10.65 -4.67 6.67
N PHE A 60 -9.76 -3.86 6.07
CA PHE A 60 -10.07 -2.49 5.65
C PHE A 60 -10.74 -2.48 4.29
N ASP A 61 -11.89 -1.83 4.21
CA ASP A 61 -12.41 -1.35 2.93
C ASP A 61 -12.20 0.17 2.86
N PRO A 62 -11.17 0.63 2.11
CA PRO A 62 -10.89 2.06 1.94
C PRO A 62 -12.07 2.81 1.33
N ALA A 63 -12.87 2.17 0.47
CA ALA A 63 -14.03 2.79 -0.15
C ALA A 63 -15.15 3.02 0.88
N LYS A 64 -15.35 2.05 1.78
CA LYS A 64 -16.30 2.19 2.89
C LYS A 64 -15.88 3.28 3.88
N MET A 65 -14.61 3.37 4.26
CA MET A 65 -14.11 4.46 5.10
C MET A 65 -14.33 5.82 4.45
N LEU A 66 -14.04 5.95 3.15
CA LEU A 66 -14.19 7.21 2.42
C LEU A 66 -15.67 7.66 2.39
N ALA A 67 -16.59 6.70 2.27
CA ALA A 67 -18.03 6.94 2.39
C ALA A 67 -18.47 7.29 3.82
N ASP A 68 -17.95 6.60 4.84
CA ASP A 68 -18.26 6.89 6.25
C ASP A 68 -17.74 8.29 6.68
N LEU A 69 -16.69 8.79 6.02
CA LEU A 69 -16.19 10.17 6.15
C LEU A 69 -16.91 11.20 5.28
N GLY A 70 -17.88 10.78 4.45
CA GLY A 70 -18.59 11.65 3.50
C GLY A 70 -17.72 12.18 2.35
N LEU A 71 -16.57 11.58 2.12
CA LEU A 71 -15.59 11.95 1.09
C LEU A 71 -15.78 11.17 -0.22
N ASP A 72 -16.71 10.21 -0.27
CA ASP A 72 -17.16 9.53 -1.49
C ASP A 72 -17.78 10.50 -2.52
N LYS A 73 -18.22 11.67 -2.04
CA LYS A 73 -18.76 12.76 -2.86
C LYS A 73 -17.82 13.95 -3.00
N PHE A 74 -16.58 13.84 -2.52
CA PHE A 74 -15.62 14.93 -2.62
C PHE A 74 -15.23 15.12 -4.09
N ASP A 75 -15.69 16.23 -4.69
CA ASP A 75 -15.30 16.60 -6.04
C ASP A 75 -13.91 17.25 -6.01
N PHE A 76 -12.89 16.47 -6.34
CA PHE A 76 -11.50 16.96 -6.42
C PHE A 76 -11.32 18.04 -7.50
N SER A 77 -12.33 18.29 -8.35
CA SER A 77 -12.34 19.40 -9.31
C SER A 77 -12.41 20.77 -8.63
N ASP A 78 -12.87 20.85 -7.37
CA ASP A 78 -12.92 22.11 -6.60
C ASP A 78 -11.57 22.53 -6.01
N LEU A 79 -10.60 21.61 -5.90
CA LEU A 79 -9.25 21.91 -5.41
C LEU A 79 -8.39 22.68 -6.45
N GLY A 80 -8.91 22.93 -7.64
CA GLY A 80 -8.24 23.62 -8.74
C GLY A 80 -8.62 25.10 -8.91
N ARG A 81 -9.52 25.66 -8.10
CA ARG A 81 -9.86 27.09 -8.18
C ARG A 81 -9.06 27.92 -7.16
N PRO A 82 -8.01 28.65 -7.57
CA PRO A 82 -7.49 29.71 -6.74
C PRO A 82 -8.59 30.76 -6.53
N GLY A 83 -8.88 31.06 -5.27
CA GLY A 83 -9.85 32.08 -4.87
C GLY A 83 -9.54 33.43 -5.51
N ARG A 84 -10.59 34.15 -5.87
CA ARG A 84 -10.57 35.61 -5.99
C ARG A 84 -10.91 36.23 -4.64
#